data_AF-A0A498MG36-F1
#
_entry.id   AF-A0A498MG36-F1
#
_cell.length_a   1.000
_cell.length_b   1.000
_cell.length_c   1.000
_cell.angle_alpha   90.00
_cell.angle_beta   90.00
_cell.angle_gamma   90.00
#
_symmetry.space_group_name_H-M   'P 1'
#
loop_
_entity.id
_entity.type
_entity.pdbx_description
1 polymer ?
#
loop_
_entity_poly.entity_id
_entity_poly.type
_entity_poly.pdbx_seq_one_letter_code
_entity_poly.pdbx_strand_id
1 'polypeptide(L)'
;MSLTVEEIKNKLQSPGDDLVFFVNGKKERIAKAHGSQCGFCTPGIVMSMYALLRNNPQPNMHDIQEAFQGIDGGCCGGNGQTNSCCMTNGNAQEHDSDNSTLPVQKLYDQSEFMPLDPTQEIIFPPELMTLSKQPQRELRFVGERVVWIQPCSLKELLELKATYPNAKLVVGNTEVGIEMKFKNLLYPVILAPAYIPELNIIQHTQDGKKVINLNGMLLVYVV
;
A
#
# COMPACT_ATOMS: atom_id res chain seq x y z
N MET A 1 20.05 -23.65 -6.00
CA MET A 1 18.98 -24.17 -6.87
C MET A 1 17.83 -23.18 -6.78
N SER A 2 17.72 -22.32 -7.79
CA SER A 2 16.91 -21.10 -7.75
C SER A 2 15.67 -21.30 -8.60
N LEU A 3 14.49 -21.01 -8.08
CA LEU A 3 13.25 -21.03 -8.87
C LEU A 3 13.15 -19.72 -9.66
N THR A 4 13.20 -19.85 -10.99
CA THR A 4 13.02 -18.75 -11.93
C THR A 4 11.54 -18.36 -12.05
N VAL A 5 11.28 -17.16 -12.60
CA VAL A 5 9.91 -16.66 -12.83
C VAL A 5 9.12 -17.58 -13.78
N GLU A 6 9.79 -18.23 -14.75
CA GLU A 6 9.19 -19.28 -15.60
C GLU A 6 8.75 -20.52 -14.80
N GLU A 7 9.52 -20.98 -13.82
CA GLU A 7 9.18 -22.16 -13.01
C GLU A 7 8.05 -21.88 -12.02
N ILE A 8 7.90 -20.62 -11.59
CA ILE A 8 6.74 -20.16 -10.82
C ILE A 8 5.49 -20.17 -11.71
N LYS A 9 5.55 -19.63 -12.94
CA LYS A 9 4.43 -19.67 -13.90
C LYS A 9 3.93 -21.10 -14.16
N ASN A 10 4.83 -22.06 -14.35
CA ASN A 10 4.47 -23.45 -14.66
C ASN A 10 3.86 -24.22 -13.48
N LYS A 11 4.02 -23.75 -12.23
CA LYS A 11 3.39 -24.38 -11.05
C LYS A 11 2.01 -23.82 -10.71
N LEU A 12 1.63 -22.65 -11.25
CA LEU A 12 0.40 -21.91 -10.92
C LEU A 12 -0.77 -22.25 -11.87
N GLN A 13 -0.95 -23.52 -12.25
CA GLN A 13 -1.95 -23.92 -13.26
C GLN A 13 -3.39 -24.10 -12.73
N SER A 14 -3.63 -23.95 -11.41
CA SER A 14 -4.95 -24.05 -10.78
C SER A 14 -5.43 -22.70 -10.23
N PRO A 15 -6.50 -22.09 -10.78
CA PRO A 15 -7.04 -20.83 -10.30
C PRO A 15 -7.87 -21.03 -9.02
N GLY A 16 -7.23 -21.00 -7.84
CA GLY A 16 -7.93 -21.02 -6.55
C GLY A 16 -7.07 -21.06 -5.29
N ASP A 17 -5.96 -21.81 -5.27
CA ASP A 17 -5.45 -22.37 -4.00
C ASP A 17 -4.10 -21.81 -3.47
N ASP A 18 -3.29 -21.13 -4.29
CA ASP A 18 -1.86 -20.90 -3.96
C ASP A 18 -1.53 -19.57 -3.25
N LEU A 19 -2.47 -18.63 -3.07
CA LEU A 19 -2.19 -17.25 -2.63
C LEU A 19 -3.12 -16.78 -1.50
N VAL A 20 -2.86 -17.22 -0.26
CA VAL A 20 -3.73 -16.94 0.90
C VAL A 20 -2.95 -16.39 2.08
N PHE A 21 -3.53 -15.41 2.82
CA PHE A 21 -2.78 -14.67 3.83
C PHE A 21 -3.58 -13.72 4.84
N PHE A 22 -3.51 -13.89 6.20
CA PHE A 22 -3.81 -13.01 7.41
C PHE A 22 -4.40 -11.61 7.11
N VAL A 23 -5.37 -11.14 7.89
CA VAL A 23 -5.59 -11.50 9.31
C VAL A 23 -6.21 -12.90 9.48
N ASN A 24 -5.77 -13.65 10.49
CA ASN A 24 -6.06 -15.08 10.66
C ASN A 24 -5.59 -16.07 9.53
N GLY A 25 -4.45 -15.82 8.84
CA GLY A 25 -3.80 -16.80 7.91
C GLY A 25 -2.42 -16.55 7.19
N LYS A 26 -1.60 -15.52 7.49
CA LYS A 26 -0.38 -14.99 6.72
C LYS A 26 0.88 -15.02 7.51
N LYS A 27 0.89 -14.49 8.73
CA LYS A 27 2.11 -14.45 9.53
C LYS A 27 2.71 -15.86 9.57
N GLU A 28 1.85 -16.84 9.81
CA GLU A 28 2.16 -18.26 9.69
C GLU A 28 2.55 -18.66 8.26
N ARG A 29 1.76 -18.35 7.22
CA ARG A 29 2.09 -18.73 5.82
C ARG A 29 3.41 -18.13 5.30
N ILE A 30 3.67 -16.83 5.47
CA ILE A 30 4.94 -16.20 5.05
C ILE A 30 6.14 -16.69 5.86
N ALA A 31 5.94 -17.07 7.14
CA ALA A 31 6.98 -17.69 7.94
C ALA A 31 7.25 -19.15 7.54
N LYS A 32 6.21 -19.99 7.49
CA LYS A 32 6.28 -21.41 7.11
C LYS A 32 6.73 -21.61 5.65
N ALA A 33 6.33 -20.73 4.74
CA ALA A 33 6.77 -20.76 3.35
C ALA A 33 8.15 -20.11 3.11
N HIS A 34 8.91 -19.80 4.18
CA HIS A 34 10.26 -19.23 4.13
C HIS A 34 10.36 -17.86 3.40
N GLY A 35 9.25 -17.11 3.32
CA GLY A 35 9.17 -15.78 2.72
C GLY A 35 9.69 -14.64 3.62
N SER A 36 10.43 -14.96 4.67
CA SER A 36 11.03 -14.01 5.61
C SER A 36 12.40 -14.50 6.09
N GLN A 37 13.41 -13.62 6.04
CA GLN A 37 14.76 -13.89 6.54
C GLN A 37 15.09 -12.99 7.74
N CYS A 38 15.52 -11.75 7.48
CA CYS A 38 15.80 -10.76 8.52
C CYS A 38 14.55 -10.09 9.12
N GLY A 39 13.35 -10.40 8.60
CA GLY A 39 12.07 -9.88 9.08
C GLY A 39 11.75 -8.41 8.75
N PHE A 40 12.72 -7.59 8.32
CA PHE A 40 12.55 -6.12 8.24
C PHE A 40 11.42 -5.67 7.29
N CYS A 41 11.33 -6.23 6.09
CA CYS A 41 10.26 -5.92 5.12
C CYS A 41 8.94 -6.68 5.39
N THR A 42 8.97 -7.70 6.25
CA THR A 42 7.83 -8.62 6.45
C THR A 42 6.56 -7.92 6.96
N PRO A 43 6.60 -6.94 7.89
CA PRO A 43 5.40 -6.18 8.26
C PRO A 43 4.76 -5.44 7.07
N GLY A 44 5.57 -4.85 6.19
CA GLY A 44 5.08 -4.16 4.99
C GLY A 44 4.35 -5.11 4.04
N ILE A 45 5.01 -6.22 3.69
CA ILE A 45 4.43 -7.30 2.86
C ILE A 45 3.13 -7.82 3.49
N VAL A 46 3.14 -8.03 4.81
CA VAL A 46 1.98 -8.49 5.56
C VAL A 46 0.83 -7.48 5.48
N MET A 47 1.09 -6.18 5.56
CA MET A 47 0.03 -5.16 5.53
C MET A 47 -0.48 -4.87 4.11
N SER A 48 0.37 -4.87 3.08
CA SER A 48 -0.06 -4.74 1.68
C SER A 48 -1.02 -5.85 1.26
N MET A 49 -0.62 -7.10 1.49
CA MET A 49 -1.48 -8.25 1.19
C MET A 49 -2.71 -8.30 2.12
N TYR A 50 -2.68 -7.65 3.29
CA TYR A 50 -3.86 -7.55 4.16
C TYR A 50 -4.88 -6.60 3.56
N ALA A 51 -4.43 -5.42 3.15
CA ALA A 51 -5.26 -4.44 2.46
C ALA A 51 -5.85 -5.02 1.17
N LEU A 52 -5.08 -5.77 0.37
CA LEU A 52 -5.59 -6.46 -0.81
C LEU A 52 -6.73 -7.42 -0.47
N LEU A 53 -6.50 -8.39 0.43
CA LEU A 53 -7.50 -9.42 0.77
C LEU A 53 -8.75 -8.85 1.47
N ARG A 54 -8.64 -7.70 2.13
CA ARG A 54 -9.79 -6.95 2.68
C ARG A 54 -10.65 -6.26 1.62
N ASN A 55 -10.10 -5.97 0.44
CA ASN A 55 -10.83 -5.35 -0.69
C ASN A 55 -11.27 -6.37 -1.74
N ASN A 56 -10.44 -7.39 -2.01
CA ASN A 56 -10.74 -8.52 -2.87
C ASN A 56 -10.35 -9.84 -2.15
N PRO A 57 -11.31 -10.59 -1.56
CA PRO A 57 -11.03 -11.84 -0.87
C PRO A 57 -10.53 -13.00 -1.76
N GLN A 58 -10.66 -12.86 -3.09
CA GLN A 58 -10.22 -13.83 -4.10
C GLN A 58 -9.38 -13.10 -5.17
N PRO A 59 -8.18 -12.63 -4.82
CA PRO A 59 -7.34 -11.84 -5.72
C PRO A 59 -6.67 -12.72 -6.76
N ASN A 60 -6.52 -12.18 -7.97
CA ASN A 60 -5.71 -12.82 -9.00
C ASN A 60 -4.22 -12.41 -8.85
N MET A 61 -3.32 -13.07 -9.58
CA MET A 61 -1.88 -12.81 -9.49
C MET A 61 -1.48 -11.37 -9.88
N HIS A 62 -2.22 -10.72 -10.77
CA HIS A 62 -1.96 -9.33 -11.14
C HIS A 62 -2.29 -8.38 -9.98
N ASP A 63 -3.45 -8.53 -9.33
CA ASP A 63 -3.82 -7.75 -8.12
C ASP A 63 -2.73 -7.85 -7.02
N ILE A 64 -2.15 -9.05 -6.89
CA ILE A 64 -1.10 -9.36 -5.91
C ILE A 64 0.23 -8.67 -6.27
N GLN A 65 0.60 -8.66 -7.55
CA GLN A 65 1.76 -7.91 -8.02
C GLN A 65 1.58 -6.41 -7.81
N GLU A 66 0.40 -5.86 -8.09
CA GLU A 66 0.10 -4.44 -7.83
C GLU A 66 0.24 -4.06 -6.35
N ALA A 67 -0.30 -4.88 -5.44
CA ALA A 67 -0.20 -4.66 -4.00
C ALA A 67 1.25 -4.61 -3.45
N PHE A 68 2.22 -5.14 -4.19
CA PHE A 68 3.63 -5.19 -3.79
C PHE A 68 4.54 -4.20 -4.53
N GLN A 69 4.08 -3.44 -5.52
CA GLN A 69 4.92 -2.51 -6.30
C GLN A 69 5.67 -1.47 -5.45
N GLY A 70 5.11 -1.07 -4.31
CA GLY A 70 5.72 -0.10 -3.38
C GLY A 70 6.67 -0.70 -2.34
N ILE A 71 6.91 -2.01 -2.34
CA ILE A 71 7.79 -2.69 -1.39
C ILE A 71 9.04 -3.14 -2.11
N ASP A 72 10.15 -2.43 -1.86
CA ASP A 72 11.44 -2.80 -2.44
C ASP A 72 11.93 -4.15 -1.87
N GLY A 73 12.51 -4.96 -2.75
CA GLY A 73 12.89 -6.34 -2.48
C GLY A 73 14.09 -6.42 -1.55
N GLY A 74 13.83 -6.53 -0.25
CA GLY A 74 14.86 -6.94 0.72
C GLY A 74 15.37 -8.37 0.47
N CYS A 75 16.16 -8.90 1.42
CA CYS A 75 16.95 -10.14 1.31
C CYS A 75 16.22 -11.42 0.84
N CYS A 76 14.89 -11.42 0.75
CA CYS A 76 14.05 -12.53 0.26
C CYS A 76 13.98 -12.67 -1.28
N GLY A 77 14.95 -12.13 -2.02
CA GLY A 77 15.12 -12.45 -3.45
C GLY A 77 14.29 -11.62 -4.43
N GLY A 78 14.09 -10.32 -4.17
CA GLY A 78 13.74 -9.40 -5.25
C GLY A 78 14.82 -9.43 -6.34
N ASN A 79 14.43 -9.24 -7.61
CA ASN A 79 15.36 -9.30 -8.76
C ASN A 79 16.61 -8.46 -8.49
N GLY A 80 17.79 -9.08 -8.54
CA GLY A 80 19.09 -8.48 -8.17
C GLY A 80 19.62 -7.44 -9.17
N GLN A 81 18.82 -6.42 -9.50
CA GLN A 81 19.20 -5.30 -10.37
C GLN A 81 19.38 -3.98 -9.61
N THR A 82 19.06 -3.92 -8.32
CA THR A 82 19.34 -2.78 -7.43
C THR A 82 20.09 -3.27 -6.19
N ASN A 83 20.96 -2.42 -5.62
CA ASN A 83 21.87 -2.75 -4.51
C ASN A 83 21.13 -2.88 -3.15
N SER A 84 20.22 -3.85 -3.03
CA SER A 84 19.42 -4.11 -1.85
C SER A 84 20.11 -5.07 -0.87
N CYS A 85 20.78 -4.48 0.14
CA CYS A 85 21.14 -5.00 1.48
C CYS A 85 21.84 -6.37 1.68
N CYS A 86 21.57 -7.40 0.87
CA CYS A 86 22.04 -8.78 1.06
C CYS A 86 22.56 -9.39 -0.25
N MET A 87 23.75 -10.01 -0.20
CA MET A 87 24.49 -10.70 -1.30
C MET A 87 25.51 -9.87 -2.09
N THR A 88 26.48 -9.24 -1.42
CA THR A 88 27.75 -8.77 -2.04
C THR A 88 28.96 -9.69 -1.76
N ASN A 89 28.83 -10.70 -0.91
CA ASN A 89 29.91 -11.64 -0.53
C ASN A 89 29.54 -13.10 -0.81
N GLY A 90 29.18 -13.40 -2.05
CA GLY A 90 29.06 -14.76 -2.56
C GLY A 90 29.64 -14.84 -3.96
N ASN A 91 30.76 -15.55 -4.13
CA ASN A 91 31.36 -15.80 -5.44
C ASN A 91 30.39 -16.66 -6.27
N ALA A 92 29.61 -16.02 -7.14
CA ALA A 92 28.81 -16.70 -8.15
C ALA A 92 29.73 -17.14 -9.29
N GLN A 93 30.54 -18.18 -9.05
CA GLN A 93 31.08 -18.97 -10.16
C GLN A 93 29.94 -19.78 -10.75
N GLU A 94 29.64 -19.53 -12.03
CA GLU A 94 28.76 -20.38 -12.83
C GLU A 94 29.38 -21.77 -12.92
N HIS A 95 28.77 -22.74 -12.24
CA HIS A 95 29.12 -24.16 -12.40
C HIS A 95 27.99 -24.85 -13.15
N ASP A 96 28.14 -24.89 -14.47
CA ASP A 96 27.25 -25.57 -15.39
C ASP A 96 27.56 -27.08 -15.39
N SER A 97 26.87 -27.82 -14.51
CA SER A 97 26.72 -29.30 -14.50
C SER A 97 26.04 -29.74 -13.21
N ASP A 98 24.83 -30.33 -13.29
CA ASP A 98 24.70 -31.78 -13.42
C ASP A 98 23.22 -32.20 -13.56
N ASN A 99 22.95 -33.25 -14.35
CA ASN A 99 21.60 -33.71 -14.69
C ASN A 99 21.02 -34.60 -13.57
N SER A 100 20.94 -34.06 -12.36
CA SER A 100 20.41 -34.76 -11.19
C SER A 100 18.95 -34.37 -10.94
N THR A 101 18.03 -35.29 -11.26
CA THR A 101 16.61 -35.19 -10.87
C THR A 101 16.47 -35.42 -9.36
N LEU A 102 16.98 -34.46 -8.57
CA LEU A 102 16.67 -34.39 -7.15
C LEU A 102 15.15 -34.20 -7.02
N PRO A 103 14.45 -35.01 -6.20
CA PRO A 103 13.03 -34.80 -5.99
C PRO A 103 12.85 -33.41 -5.37
N VAL A 104 12.01 -32.59 -6.00
CA VAL A 104 11.66 -31.26 -5.48
C VAL A 104 10.86 -31.43 -4.20
N GLN A 105 11.57 -31.57 -3.08
CA GLN A 105 10.96 -31.63 -1.76
C GLN A 105 10.24 -30.30 -1.51
N LYS A 106 8.93 -30.37 -1.24
CA LYS A 106 8.17 -29.20 -0.79
C LYS A 106 8.77 -28.74 0.54
N LEU A 107 9.15 -27.46 0.62
CA LEU A 107 9.73 -26.87 1.83
C LEU A 107 8.72 -26.66 2.97
N TYR A 108 7.42 -26.80 2.66
CA TYR A 108 6.29 -26.64 3.56
C TYR A 108 5.09 -27.44 3.03
N ASP A 109 4.18 -27.82 3.93
CA ASP A 109 2.88 -28.38 3.55
C ASP A 109 1.82 -27.26 3.48
N GLN A 110 1.09 -27.21 2.36
CA GLN A 110 0.01 -26.25 2.15
C GLN A 110 -1.27 -26.61 2.93
N SER A 111 -1.46 -27.89 3.25
CA SER A 111 -2.65 -28.40 3.94
C SER A 111 -2.67 -28.05 5.43
N GLU A 112 -1.52 -27.76 6.03
CA GLU A 112 -1.42 -27.23 7.40
C GLU A 112 -2.02 -25.82 7.56
N PHE A 113 -2.21 -25.09 6.46
CA PHE A 113 -2.53 -23.69 6.54
C PHE A 113 -4.03 -23.42 6.70
N MET A 114 -4.40 -22.72 7.78
CA MET A 114 -5.79 -22.30 8.01
C MET A 114 -6.34 -21.46 6.82
N PRO A 115 -7.57 -21.74 6.34
CA PRO A 115 -8.20 -20.96 5.29
C PRO A 115 -8.56 -19.55 5.78
N LEU A 116 -8.70 -18.60 4.85
CA LEU A 116 -9.18 -17.26 5.18
C LEU A 116 -10.69 -17.32 5.48
N ASP A 117 -11.08 -16.84 6.66
CA ASP A 117 -12.48 -16.61 7.04
C ASP A 117 -12.74 -15.09 7.10
N PRO A 118 -13.39 -14.50 6.07
CA PRO A 118 -13.72 -13.06 6.06
C PRO A 118 -14.65 -12.62 7.18
N THR A 119 -15.35 -13.54 7.86
CA THR A 119 -16.27 -13.21 8.96
C THR A 119 -15.55 -12.98 10.30
N GLN A 120 -14.31 -13.47 10.43
CA GLN A 120 -13.47 -13.29 11.62
C GLN A 120 -12.50 -12.10 11.50
N GLU A 121 -12.67 -11.28 10.48
CA GLU A 121 -11.87 -10.08 10.25
C GLU A 121 -12.18 -8.96 11.24
N ILE A 122 -11.21 -8.05 11.42
CA ILE A 122 -11.37 -6.91 12.34
C ILE A 122 -12.52 -6.02 11.86
N ILE A 123 -13.58 -5.93 12.68
CA ILE A 123 -14.73 -5.06 12.45
C ILE A 123 -14.31 -3.59 12.43
N PHE A 124 -15.02 -2.77 11.66
CA PHE A 124 -14.82 -1.34 11.72
C PHE A 124 -15.36 -0.78 13.06
N PRO A 125 -14.62 0.09 13.78
CA PRO A 125 -15.04 0.58 15.11
C PRO A 125 -16.41 1.28 15.08
N PRO A 126 -17.42 0.81 15.84
CA PRO A 126 -18.78 1.38 15.82
C PRO A 126 -18.85 2.86 16.24
N GLU A 127 -17.93 3.29 17.08
CA GLU A 127 -17.77 4.69 17.52
C GLU A 127 -17.49 5.61 16.31
N LEU A 128 -16.60 5.21 15.41
CA LEU A 128 -16.28 5.96 14.20
C LEU A 128 -17.46 6.00 13.21
N MET A 129 -18.31 4.96 13.17
CA MET A 129 -19.55 4.96 12.37
C MET A 129 -20.61 5.92 12.88
N THR A 130 -20.54 6.26 14.18
CA THR A 130 -21.43 7.24 14.80
C THR A 130 -20.91 8.65 14.58
N LEU A 131 -19.60 8.85 14.74
CA LEU A 131 -18.94 10.14 14.49
C LEU A 131 -19.00 10.58 13.02
N SER A 132 -18.91 9.65 12.06
CA SER A 132 -18.97 9.99 10.62
C SER A 132 -20.32 10.55 10.15
N LYS A 133 -21.39 10.40 10.95
CA LYS A 133 -22.72 10.97 10.68
C LYS A 133 -22.91 12.37 11.26
N GLN A 134 -21.98 12.85 12.07
CA GLN A 134 -22.04 14.20 12.66
C GLN A 134 -21.56 15.24 11.63
N PRO A 135 -22.13 16.46 11.65
CA PRO A 135 -21.65 17.54 10.78
C PRO A 135 -20.19 17.85 11.10
N GLN A 136 -19.34 17.76 10.09
CA GLN A 136 -17.94 18.16 10.20
C GLN A 136 -17.81 19.65 10.48
N ARG A 137 -16.69 20.02 11.10
CA ARG A 137 -16.32 21.38 11.50
C ARG A 137 -14.85 21.59 11.19
N GLU A 138 -14.38 22.84 11.19
CA GLU A 138 -12.94 23.13 11.18
C GLU A 138 -12.24 22.33 12.30
N LEU A 139 -11.15 21.65 11.97
CA LEU A 139 -10.22 21.14 12.98
C LEU A 139 -8.91 21.90 12.88
N ARG A 140 -8.44 22.43 14.02
CA ARG A 140 -7.19 23.17 14.10
C ARG A 140 -6.26 22.54 15.13
N PHE A 141 -5.10 22.10 14.67
CA PHE A 141 -4.04 21.55 15.52
C PHE A 141 -2.86 22.52 15.52
N VAL A 142 -2.45 22.97 16.71
CA VAL A 142 -1.34 23.91 16.89
C VAL A 142 -0.16 23.14 17.48
N GLY A 143 0.85 22.89 16.66
CA GLY A 143 2.16 22.43 17.12
C GLY A 143 3.11 23.61 17.39
N GLU A 144 4.30 23.30 17.88
CA GLU A 144 5.35 24.30 18.20
C GLU A 144 5.75 25.17 17.00
N ARG A 145 5.82 24.59 15.80
CA ARG A 145 6.34 25.25 14.58
C ARG A 145 5.36 25.29 13.40
N VAL A 146 4.23 24.60 13.50
CA VAL A 146 3.27 24.40 12.41
C VAL A 146 1.85 24.40 12.96
N VAL A 147 0.97 25.14 12.31
CA VAL A 147 -0.49 25.08 12.49
C VAL A 147 -1.08 24.28 11.33
N TRP A 148 -1.79 23.21 11.66
CA TRP A 148 -2.58 22.43 10.70
C TRP A 148 -4.05 22.82 10.81
N ILE A 149 -4.67 23.21 9.71
CA ILE A 149 -6.08 23.58 9.63
C ILE A 149 -6.76 22.67 8.62
N GLN A 150 -7.81 21.97 9.04
CA GLN A 150 -8.64 21.13 8.19
C GLN A 150 -10.00 21.82 7.99
N PRO A 151 -10.16 22.61 6.92
CA PRO A 151 -11.45 23.21 6.58
C PRO A 151 -12.49 22.16 6.22
N CYS A 152 -13.75 22.44 6.52
CA CYS A 152 -14.91 21.60 6.23
C CYS A 152 -15.75 22.09 5.04
N SER A 153 -15.45 23.27 4.48
CA SER A 153 -16.13 23.81 3.29
C SER A 153 -15.18 24.49 2.29
N LEU A 154 -15.59 24.57 1.01
CA LEU A 154 -14.82 25.27 -0.01
C LEU A 154 -14.68 26.78 0.29
N LYS A 155 -15.73 27.40 0.84
CA LYS A 155 -15.72 28.82 1.23
C LYS A 155 -14.61 29.11 2.25
N GLU A 156 -14.58 28.32 3.32
CA GLU A 156 -13.60 28.41 4.41
C GLU A 156 -12.17 28.17 3.90
N LEU A 157 -11.96 27.21 3.00
CA LEU A 157 -10.66 27.00 2.35
C LEU A 157 -10.20 28.26 1.59
N LEU A 158 -11.10 28.92 0.85
CA LEU A 158 -10.77 30.14 0.10
C LEU A 158 -10.46 31.31 1.05
N GLU A 159 -11.21 31.47 2.14
CA GLU A 159 -10.97 32.49 3.17
C GLU A 159 -9.62 32.25 3.90
N LEU A 160 -9.32 31.00 4.26
CA LEU A 160 -8.03 30.60 4.84
C LEU A 160 -6.88 30.78 3.85
N LYS A 161 -7.08 30.51 2.56
CA LYS A 161 -6.04 30.68 1.54
C LYS A 161 -5.79 32.16 1.19
N ALA A 162 -6.81 33.01 1.29
CA ALA A 162 -6.65 34.46 1.23
C ALA A 162 -5.91 35.01 2.47
N THR A 163 -6.22 34.48 3.66
CA THR A 163 -5.57 34.86 4.93
C THR A 163 -4.11 34.39 5.01
N TYR A 164 -3.83 33.20 4.49
CA TYR A 164 -2.49 32.59 4.45
C TYR A 164 -2.08 32.24 3.01
N PRO A 165 -1.73 33.22 2.15
CA PRO A 165 -1.40 32.97 0.74
C PRO A 165 -0.29 31.93 0.54
N ASN A 166 0.68 31.88 1.45
CA ASN A 166 1.82 30.97 1.41
C ASN A 166 1.56 29.59 2.03
N ALA A 167 0.39 29.34 2.62
CA ALA A 167 0.07 28.03 3.22
C ALA A 167 0.03 26.93 2.16
N LYS A 168 0.69 25.80 2.43
CA LYS A 168 0.66 24.62 1.55
C LYS A 168 -0.67 23.89 1.73
N LEU A 169 -1.26 23.45 0.60
CA LEU A 169 -2.37 22.51 0.61
C LEU A 169 -1.79 21.09 0.71
N VAL A 170 -2.28 20.27 1.64
CA VAL A 170 -1.79 18.91 1.87
C VAL A 170 -2.96 17.93 1.89
N VAL A 171 -2.84 16.86 1.09
CA VAL A 171 -3.75 15.69 1.15
C VAL A 171 -2.93 14.43 1.43
N GLY A 172 -2.40 13.75 0.39
CA GLY A 172 -1.56 12.55 0.56
C GLY A 172 -0.15 12.81 1.14
N ASN A 173 0.26 14.07 1.30
CA ASN A 173 1.54 14.52 1.88
C ASN A 173 2.84 13.96 1.24
N THR A 174 2.76 13.31 0.07
CA THR A 174 3.91 12.65 -0.58
C THR A 174 4.98 13.60 -1.12
N GLU A 175 4.65 14.86 -1.44
CA GLU A 175 5.65 15.89 -1.79
C GLU A 175 6.05 16.73 -0.57
N VAL A 176 5.07 17.33 0.13
CA VAL A 176 5.33 18.24 1.26
C VAL A 176 6.08 17.54 2.39
N GLY A 177 5.82 16.25 2.65
CA GLY A 177 6.58 15.45 3.59
C GLY A 177 8.06 15.30 3.20
N ILE A 178 8.36 15.15 1.91
CA ILE A 178 9.73 15.07 1.38
C ILE A 178 10.42 16.45 1.42
N GLU A 179 9.71 17.51 1.04
CA GLU A 179 10.16 18.90 1.18
C GLU A 179 10.58 19.22 2.63
N MET A 180 9.74 18.86 3.60
CA MET A 180 10.03 19.12 5.02
C MET A 180 11.10 18.19 5.61
N LYS A 181 11.15 16.92 5.20
CA LYS A 181 12.07 15.92 5.77
C LYS A 181 13.48 15.98 5.20
N PHE A 182 13.62 16.23 3.90
CA PHE A 182 14.91 16.11 3.19
C PHE A 182 15.39 17.42 2.55
N LYS A 183 14.49 18.36 2.21
CA LYS A 183 14.85 19.69 1.69
C LYS A 183 14.90 20.76 2.80
N ASN A 184 14.67 20.39 4.06
CA ASN A 184 14.64 21.26 5.25
C ASN A 184 13.68 22.46 5.14
N LEU A 185 12.61 22.34 4.35
CA LEU A 185 11.62 23.41 4.19
C LEU A 185 10.64 23.41 5.37
N LEU A 186 10.19 24.59 5.79
CA LEU A 186 9.21 24.77 6.85
C LEU A 186 7.98 25.50 6.31
N TYR A 187 6.80 24.93 6.56
CA TYR A 187 5.51 25.52 6.23
C TYR A 187 4.75 25.80 7.53
N PRO A 188 4.78 27.04 8.07
CA PRO A 188 4.18 27.35 9.37
C PRO A 188 2.65 27.18 9.41
N VAL A 189 1.99 27.20 8.25
CA VAL A 189 0.55 26.92 8.12
C VAL A 189 0.35 25.92 6.99
N ILE A 190 -0.38 24.85 7.31
CA ILE A 190 -0.83 23.82 6.37
C ILE A 190 -2.36 23.79 6.36
N LEU A 191 -2.94 23.76 5.17
CA LEU A 191 -4.38 23.57 4.97
C LEU A 191 -4.65 22.17 4.42
N ALA A 192 -5.58 21.44 5.01
CA ALA A 192 -5.91 20.06 4.66
C ALA A 192 -7.32 19.95 4.06
N PRO A 193 -7.50 20.19 2.74
CA PRO A 193 -8.82 20.26 2.11
C PRO A 193 -9.46 18.88 1.81
N ALA A 194 -8.85 17.80 2.28
CA ALA A 194 -9.21 16.41 2.00
C ALA A 194 -10.72 16.11 2.18
N TYR A 195 -11.35 16.70 3.19
CA TYR A 195 -12.74 16.41 3.57
C TYR A 195 -13.79 17.33 2.93
N ILE A 196 -13.39 18.32 2.12
CA ILE A 196 -14.34 19.22 1.46
C ILE A 196 -15.13 18.45 0.40
N PRO A 197 -16.47 18.37 0.48
CA PRO A 197 -17.28 17.58 -0.44
C PRO A 197 -17.08 17.98 -1.91
N GLU A 198 -17.02 19.28 -2.20
CA GLU A 198 -16.87 19.84 -3.56
C GLU A 198 -15.57 19.42 -4.25
N LEU A 199 -14.56 19.01 -3.47
CA LEU A 199 -13.25 18.57 -3.95
C LEU A 199 -13.12 17.04 -4.09
N ASN A 200 -14.25 16.32 -3.96
CA ASN A 200 -14.37 14.87 -4.01
C ASN A 200 -15.55 14.38 -4.90
N ILE A 201 -15.99 15.21 -5.85
CA ILE A 201 -17.12 14.93 -6.74
C ILE A 201 -16.67 14.27 -8.05
N ILE A 202 -17.37 13.20 -8.44
CA ILE A 202 -17.30 12.60 -9.78
C ILE A 202 -18.60 12.96 -10.52
N GLN A 203 -18.50 13.72 -11.60
CA GLN A 203 -19.63 14.13 -12.45
C GLN A 203 -19.48 13.56 -13.87
N HIS A 204 -20.59 13.07 -14.42
CA HIS A 204 -20.69 12.68 -15.82
C HIS A 204 -21.42 13.79 -16.58
N THR A 205 -20.77 14.35 -17.59
CA THR A 205 -21.28 15.39 -18.49
C THR A 205 -21.47 14.82 -19.90
N GLN A 206 -22.21 15.51 -20.76
CA GLN A 206 -22.43 15.05 -22.14
C GLN A 206 -21.12 15.01 -22.95
N ASP A 207 -20.19 15.91 -22.62
CA ASP A 207 -18.88 16.04 -23.26
C ASP A 207 -17.77 15.19 -22.60
N GLY A 208 -18.08 14.33 -21.62
CA GLY A 208 -17.07 13.50 -20.93
C GLY A 208 -17.28 13.35 -19.42
N LYS A 209 -16.25 12.92 -18.69
CA LYS A 209 -16.30 12.80 -17.21
C LYS A 209 -15.52 13.94 -16.56
N LYS A 210 -16.20 14.73 -15.73
CA LYS A 210 -15.59 15.77 -14.89
C LYS A 210 -15.29 15.18 -13.50
N VAL A 211 -14.02 14.85 -13.25
CA VAL A 211 -13.56 14.30 -11.97
C VAL A 211 -12.85 15.37 -11.16
N ILE A 212 -13.37 15.71 -9.99
CA ILE A 212 -12.69 16.54 -8.98
C ILE A 212 -12.50 15.65 -7.76
N ASN A 213 -11.35 14.97 -7.67
CA ASN A 213 -11.00 14.16 -6.50
C ASN A 213 -9.58 14.53 -6.04
N LEU A 214 -9.47 15.15 -4.87
CA LEU A 214 -8.18 15.46 -4.25
C LEU A 214 -7.66 14.35 -3.32
N ASN A 215 -8.50 13.39 -2.92
CA ASN A 215 -8.17 12.31 -1.99
C ASN A 215 -7.35 11.15 -2.60
N GLY A 216 -6.69 11.38 -3.73
CA GLY A 216 -5.64 10.48 -4.19
C GLY A 216 -6.12 9.25 -4.96
N MET A 217 -7.18 9.37 -5.76
CA MET A 217 -7.20 8.64 -7.03
C MET A 217 -7.94 9.43 -8.11
N LEU A 218 -7.27 9.59 -9.26
CA LEU A 218 -7.81 10.10 -10.53
C LEU A 218 -8.12 11.62 -10.62
N LEU A 219 -7.09 12.42 -10.94
CA LEU A 219 -7.27 13.60 -11.80
C LEU A 219 -7.21 13.15 -13.25
N VAL A 220 -8.35 12.75 -13.81
CA VAL A 220 -8.49 12.52 -15.25
C VAL A 220 -9.35 13.62 -15.84
N TYR A 221 -8.68 14.53 -16.55
CA TYR A 221 -9.26 15.24 -17.69
C TYR A 221 -9.25 14.25 -18.86
N VAL A 222 -10.43 13.79 -19.30
CA VAL A 222 -10.62 13.39 -20.71
C VAL A 222 -11.32 14.56 -21.38
N VAL A 223 -10.70 15.08 -22.44
CA VAL A 223 -11.31 15.98 -23.43
C VAL A 223 -11.96 15.13 -24.51
#